data_AF-A0A357EDX2-F1
#
_entry.id   AF-A0A357EDX2-F1
#
_cell.length_a   1.000
_cell.length_b   1.000
_cell.length_c   1.000
_cell.angle_alpha   90.00
_cell.angle_beta   90.00
_cell.angle_gamma   90.00
#
_symmetry.space_group_name_H-M   'P 1'
#
loop_
_entity.id
_entity.type
_entity.pdbx_description
1 polymer ?
#
loop_
_entity_poly.entity_id
_entity_poly.type
_entity_poly.pdbx_seq_one_letter_code
_entity_poly.pdbx_strand_id
1 'polypeptide(L)'
;HGDDRYKSTGPYYNAGVAWDHSVSLTIDAGIGQDSYTFDGTTGLGKADHTGWAVFLDEGGHDAYRVKSGFGETSEQSFAAFIDLTGEDQYSLLSGVPDFRPGNSMIFSHGTGSFFQDR
;
A
#
# COMPACT_ATOMS: atom_id res chain seq x y z
N HIS A 1 10.28 -16.45 -6.73
CA HIS A 1 10.47 -16.20 -5.29
C HIS A 1 11.91 -15.77 -5.09
N GLY A 2 12.07 -14.50 -4.75
CA GLY A 2 13.34 -13.84 -4.47
C GLY A 2 13.09 -12.72 -3.48
N ASP A 3 14.17 -12.10 -3.01
CA ASP A 3 14.11 -10.92 -2.14
C ASP A 3 14.21 -9.67 -3.03
N ASP A 4 13.06 -9.10 -3.34
CA ASP A 4 12.89 -8.03 -4.31
C ASP A 4 12.97 -6.64 -3.66
N ARG A 5 13.39 -5.66 -4.48
CA ARG A 5 13.64 -4.28 -4.01
C ARG A 5 13.01 -3.28 -4.95
N TYR A 6 11.91 -2.69 -4.49
CA TYR A 6 11.15 -1.68 -5.20
C TYR A 6 11.44 -0.30 -4.62
N LYS A 7 11.84 0.64 -5.47
CA LYS A 7 12.13 2.02 -5.05
C LYS A 7 11.73 3.05 -6.09
N SER A 8 11.32 4.22 -5.62
CA SER A 8 11.10 5.40 -6.46
C SER A 8 11.46 6.67 -5.71
N THR A 9 12.06 7.64 -6.41
CA THR A 9 12.32 8.99 -5.88
C THR A 9 11.17 9.97 -6.16
N GLY A 10 10.07 9.50 -6.75
CA GLY A 10 8.95 10.30 -7.25
C GLY A 10 8.54 9.92 -8.68
N PRO A 11 7.37 10.33 -9.20
CA PRO A 11 6.41 11.32 -8.66
C PRO A 11 5.53 10.77 -7.53
N TYR A 12 4.51 11.53 -7.09
CA TYR A 12 3.64 11.24 -5.95
C TYR A 12 2.93 9.86 -5.96
N TYR A 13 2.83 9.20 -7.12
CA TYR A 13 2.08 7.96 -7.31
C TYR A 13 2.96 6.83 -7.85
N ASN A 14 3.07 5.73 -7.11
CA ASN A 14 3.85 4.55 -7.47
C ASN A 14 3.18 3.31 -6.86
N ALA A 15 3.35 2.15 -7.52
CA ALA A 15 2.98 0.83 -7.03
C ALA A 15 1.52 0.72 -6.52
N GLY A 16 0.60 0.45 -7.45
CA GLY A 16 -0.81 0.25 -7.15
C GLY A 16 -1.53 1.57 -6.87
N VAL A 17 -1.43 2.54 -7.77
CA VAL A 17 -2.16 3.81 -7.64
C VAL A 17 -2.96 4.14 -8.89
N ALA A 18 -4.21 4.56 -8.70
CA ALA A 18 -5.11 5.05 -9.74
C ALA A 18 -5.50 6.51 -9.52
N TRP A 19 -5.67 7.24 -10.63
CA TRP A 19 -6.11 8.63 -10.68
C TRP A 19 -7.11 8.82 -11.83
N ASP A 20 -8.19 9.57 -11.61
CA ASP A 20 -9.17 10.04 -12.62
C ASP A 20 -9.80 8.90 -13.43
N HIS A 21 -10.76 8.20 -12.83
CA HIS A 21 -11.51 7.09 -13.43
C HIS A 21 -10.67 5.88 -13.90
N SER A 22 -9.38 5.83 -13.56
CA SER A 22 -8.50 4.71 -13.94
C SER A 22 -8.54 3.56 -12.93
N VAL A 23 -7.99 2.42 -13.34
CA VAL A 23 -7.86 1.23 -12.51
C VAL A 23 -6.40 0.78 -12.50
N SER A 24 -5.85 0.46 -11.33
CA SER A 24 -4.50 -0.07 -11.15
C SER A 24 -4.52 -1.31 -10.26
N LEU A 25 -3.74 -2.33 -10.64
CA LEU A 25 -3.51 -3.52 -9.86
C LEU A 25 -2.00 -3.79 -9.79
N THR A 26 -1.50 -4.05 -8.60
CA THR A 26 -0.13 -4.50 -8.36
C THR A 26 -0.19 -5.76 -7.51
N ILE A 27 0.54 -6.78 -7.96
CA ILE A 27 0.66 -8.08 -7.31
C ILE A 27 2.14 -8.40 -7.26
N ASP A 28 2.68 -8.58 -6.05
CA ASP A 28 3.88 -9.37 -5.85
C ASP A 28 3.50 -10.78 -5.42
N ALA A 29 4.14 -11.78 -6.00
CA ALA A 29 3.82 -13.19 -5.79
C ALA A 29 5.04 -13.92 -5.24
N GLY A 30 4.99 -14.23 -3.96
CA GLY A 30 6.08 -14.88 -3.25
C GLY A 30 5.90 -14.88 -1.76
N ILE A 31 6.96 -15.37 -1.11
CA ILE A 31 7.16 -15.33 0.35
C ILE A 31 8.56 -14.78 0.62
N GLY A 32 9.01 -13.85 -0.23
CA GLY A 32 10.35 -13.29 -0.23
C GLY A 32 10.58 -12.38 0.97
N GLN A 33 11.76 -11.78 1.08
CA GLN A 33 11.95 -10.64 1.97
C GLN A 33 12.07 -9.38 1.13
N ASP A 34 10.93 -8.76 0.88
CA ASP A 34 10.77 -7.70 -0.08
C ASP A 34 10.84 -6.33 0.60
N SER A 35 11.34 -5.34 -0.15
CA SER A 35 11.47 -3.97 0.35
C SER A 35 10.85 -2.96 -0.61
N TYR A 36 9.91 -2.20 -0.08
CA TYR A 36 9.14 -1.19 -0.80
C TYR A 36 9.49 0.19 -0.24
N THR A 37 10.45 0.86 -0.88
CA THR A 37 10.95 2.17 -0.43
C THR A 37 10.45 3.29 -1.33
N PHE A 38 9.40 3.97 -0.89
CA PHE A 38 8.66 4.95 -1.66
C PHE A 38 8.51 6.28 -0.90
N ASP A 39 9.66 6.90 -0.59
CA ASP A 39 9.74 8.14 0.21
C ASP A 39 9.00 9.33 -0.44
N GLY A 40 8.94 9.36 -1.78
CA GLY A 40 8.25 10.39 -2.55
C GLY A 40 6.76 10.11 -2.79
N THR A 41 6.29 8.88 -2.55
CA THR A 41 4.93 8.44 -2.87
C THR A 41 3.99 8.67 -1.70
N THR A 42 2.75 9.06 -1.98
CA THR A 42 1.69 9.20 -0.96
C THR A 42 1.11 7.87 -0.47
N GLY A 43 1.49 6.71 -1.00
CA GLY A 43 1.02 5.43 -0.45
C GLY A 43 1.00 4.30 -1.46
N LEU A 44 0.75 3.10 -0.96
CA LEU A 44 0.49 1.89 -1.76
C LEU A 44 -0.99 1.57 -1.74
N GLY A 45 -1.50 1.04 -2.87
CA GLY A 45 -2.92 0.72 -3.00
C GLY A 45 -3.81 1.96 -2.88
N LYS A 46 -3.36 3.12 -3.37
CA LYS A 46 -4.03 4.43 -3.21
C LYS A 46 -4.88 4.76 -4.43
N ALA A 47 -6.06 5.35 -4.25
CA ALA A 47 -6.85 5.82 -5.37
C ALA A 47 -7.45 7.21 -5.16
N ASP A 48 -7.37 8.03 -6.20
CA ASP A 48 -7.90 9.39 -6.20
C ASP A 48 -8.77 9.65 -7.44
N HIS A 49 -9.68 10.64 -7.33
CA HIS A 49 -10.56 11.08 -8.41
C HIS A 49 -11.36 9.95 -9.07
N THR A 50 -12.09 9.19 -8.25
CA THR A 50 -12.93 8.03 -8.63
C THR A 50 -12.17 6.88 -9.31
N GLY A 51 -10.87 6.76 -9.03
CA GLY A 51 -10.02 5.65 -9.45
C GLY A 51 -10.17 4.42 -8.55
N TRP A 52 -9.72 3.26 -9.04
CA TRP A 52 -9.71 2.01 -8.28
C TRP A 52 -8.30 1.42 -8.22
N ALA A 53 -7.78 1.16 -7.03
CA ALA A 53 -6.42 0.66 -6.86
C ALA A 53 -6.35 -0.49 -5.85
N VAL A 54 -5.58 -1.52 -6.20
CA VAL A 54 -5.25 -2.63 -5.30
C VAL A 54 -3.75 -2.90 -5.35
N PHE A 55 -3.15 -2.99 -4.18
CA PHE A 55 -1.81 -3.53 -3.96
C PHE A 55 -1.94 -4.82 -3.14
N LEU A 56 -1.39 -5.92 -3.66
CA LEU A 56 -1.38 -7.22 -3.03
C LEU A 56 0.07 -7.73 -2.95
N ASP A 57 0.52 -8.07 -1.76
CA ASP A 57 1.67 -8.92 -1.54
C ASP A 57 1.20 -10.29 -1.01
N GLU A 58 1.72 -11.37 -1.57
CA GLU A 58 1.43 -12.73 -1.10
C GLU A 58 2.08 -13.02 0.25
N GLY A 59 3.14 -12.29 0.60
CA GLY A 59 3.71 -12.29 1.94
C GLY A 59 5.23 -12.38 1.95
N GLY A 60 5.77 -12.54 3.16
CA GLY A 60 7.20 -12.43 3.38
C GLY A 60 7.56 -11.92 4.76
N HIS A 61 8.77 -11.40 4.88
CA HIS A 61 9.14 -10.56 6.02
C HIS A 61 9.52 -9.20 5.45
N ASP A 62 8.50 -8.44 5.10
CA ASP A 62 8.60 -7.35 4.17
C ASP A 62 8.72 -6.00 4.87
N ALA A 63 9.31 -5.04 4.16
CA ALA A 63 9.52 -3.71 4.67
C ALA A 63 8.83 -2.68 3.77
N TYR A 64 7.77 -2.06 4.31
CA TYR A 64 6.98 -1.06 3.64
C TYR A 64 7.27 0.34 4.18
N ARG A 65 7.80 1.22 3.32
CA ARG A 65 8.12 2.61 3.68
C ARG A 65 7.48 3.59 2.70
N VAL A 66 6.50 4.36 3.18
CA VAL A 66 5.69 5.28 2.38
C VAL A 66 5.44 6.59 3.12
N LYS A 67 5.01 7.63 2.39
CA LYS A 67 4.77 8.95 2.99
C LYS A 67 3.50 9.04 3.83
N SER A 68 2.31 8.76 3.30
CA SER A 68 1.05 9.00 4.03
C SER A 68 0.29 7.74 4.48
N GLY A 69 0.19 6.69 3.67
CA GLY A 69 -0.51 5.48 4.15
C GLY A 69 -0.66 4.35 3.15
N PHE A 70 -1.54 3.42 3.51
CA PHE A 70 -1.80 2.17 2.81
C PHE A 70 -3.31 2.05 2.56
N GLY A 71 -3.75 1.77 1.33
CA GLY A 71 -5.17 1.59 1.03
C GLY A 71 -6.01 2.87 1.19
N GLU A 72 -5.40 4.05 1.02
CA GLU A 72 -6.08 5.34 1.19
C GLU A 72 -6.86 5.77 -0.06
N THR A 73 -7.99 6.45 0.14
CA THR A 73 -8.88 6.87 -0.93
C THR A 73 -9.27 8.35 -0.80
N SER A 74 -9.65 8.99 -1.92
CA SER A 74 -10.40 10.25 -1.95
C SER A 74 -11.65 10.14 -2.82
N GLU A 75 -12.61 11.04 -2.62
CA GLU A 75 -13.87 11.11 -3.36
C GLU A 75 -14.67 9.78 -3.34
N GLN A 76 -15.05 9.24 -4.50
CA GLN A 76 -15.81 7.99 -4.66
C GLN A 76 -14.90 6.84 -5.14
N SER A 77 -13.62 6.88 -4.75
CA SER A 77 -12.59 5.93 -5.19
C SER A 77 -12.57 4.66 -4.31
N PHE A 78 -11.94 3.61 -4.82
CA PHE A 78 -11.69 2.36 -4.09
C PHE A 78 -10.19 2.07 -4.01
N ALA A 79 -9.71 1.71 -2.83
CA ALA A 79 -8.28 1.58 -2.52
C ALA A 79 -8.07 0.42 -1.53
N ALA A 80 -7.21 -0.52 -1.87
CA ALA A 80 -6.85 -1.63 -1.01
C ALA A 80 -5.35 -1.88 -0.95
N PHE A 81 -4.82 -2.02 0.26
CA PHE A 81 -3.52 -2.61 0.53
C PHE A 81 -3.76 -3.94 1.27
N ILE A 82 -3.16 -5.01 0.75
CA ILE A 82 -3.33 -6.36 1.28
C ILE A 82 -1.96 -7.04 1.32
N ASP A 83 -1.48 -7.28 2.53
CA ASP A 83 -0.43 -8.25 2.81
C ASP A 83 -1.09 -9.52 3.38
N LEU A 84 -0.63 -10.70 2.96
CA LEU A 84 -1.32 -11.97 3.23
C LEU A 84 -0.64 -12.89 4.24
N THR A 85 0.68 -12.93 4.35
CA THR A 85 1.36 -13.76 5.35
C THR A 85 2.71 -13.15 5.67
N GLY A 86 2.98 -12.84 6.92
CA GLY A 86 4.30 -12.30 7.21
C GLY A 86 4.47 -11.75 8.60
N GLU A 87 5.71 -11.38 8.90
CA GLU A 87 5.96 -10.44 9.98
C GLU A 87 6.67 -9.23 9.40
N ASP A 88 5.89 -8.18 9.18
CA ASP A 88 6.28 -7.06 8.34
C ASP A 88 6.60 -5.81 9.15
N GLN A 89 7.28 -4.88 8.48
CA GLN A 89 7.69 -3.62 9.04
C GLN A 89 7.07 -2.48 8.25
N TYR A 90 6.26 -1.69 8.95
CA TYR A 90 5.57 -0.54 8.37
C TYR A 90 6.16 0.78 8.86
N SER A 91 6.56 1.65 7.93
CA SER A 91 7.12 2.97 8.21
C SER A 91 6.37 4.07 7.46
N LEU A 92 5.64 4.90 8.21
CA LEU A 92 4.96 6.11 7.69
C LEU A 92 5.81 7.37 7.96
N LEU A 93 6.16 8.12 6.92
CA LEU A 93 6.99 9.33 7.07
C LEU A 93 6.22 10.57 7.51
N SER A 94 4.92 10.62 7.23
CA SER A 94 4.04 11.75 7.53
C SER A 94 2.65 11.27 7.96
N GLY A 95 2.59 10.13 8.66
CA GLY A 95 1.35 9.45 9.00
C GLY A 95 0.35 10.27 9.81
N VAL A 96 -0.92 9.94 9.65
CA VAL A 96 -2.03 10.47 10.46
C VAL A 96 -2.02 9.80 11.86
N PRO A 97 -2.34 10.52 12.95
CA PRO A 97 -2.22 9.98 14.32
C PRO A 97 -3.03 8.71 14.59
N ASP A 98 -4.14 8.54 13.87
CA ASP A 98 -5.18 7.55 14.16
C ASP A 98 -4.97 6.21 13.44
N PHE A 99 -3.94 6.10 12.59
CA PHE A 99 -3.61 4.86 11.90
C PHE A 99 -2.15 4.46 12.15
N ARG A 100 -1.98 3.25 12.69
CA ARG A 100 -0.69 2.60 12.87
C ARG A 100 -0.78 1.22 12.23
N PRO A 101 -0.30 1.03 10.99
CA PRO A 101 -0.27 -0.27 10.35
C PRO A 101 0.63 -1.23 11.12
N GLY A 102 0.31 -2.52 11.05
CA GLY A 102 1.06 -3.57 11.73
C GLY A 102 0.47 -4.94 11.41
N ASN A 103 1.16 -5.96 11.90
CA ASN A 103 0.86 -7.34 11.52
C ASN A 103 -0.50 -7.83 12.04
N SER A 104 -1.13 -8.74 11.30
CA SER A 104 -2.44 -9.33 11.59
C SER A 104 -3.55 -8.30 11.85
N MET A 105 -3.53 -7.18 11.13
CA MET A 105 -4.44 -6.05 11.31
C MET A 105 -5.37 -5.90 10.10
N ILE A 106 -6.64 -5.63 10.37
CA ILE A 106 -7.60 -5.17 9.37
C ILE A 106 -8.05 -3.77 9.77
N PHE A 107 -8.02 -2.83 8.83
CA PHE A 107 -8.38 -1.43 9.06
C PHE A 107 -9.05 -0.80 7.84
N SER A 108 -9.84 0.24 8.08
CA SER A 108 -10.44 1.06 7.03
C SER A 108 -10.43 2.52 7.47
N HIS A 109 -9.93 3.41 6.59
CA HIS A 109 -9.98 4.85 6.82
C HIS A 109 -11.39 5.43 6.59
N GLY A 110 -12.32 4.64 6.05
CA GLY A 110 -13.65 5.06 5.64
C GLY A 110 -14.10 4.32 4.39
N THR A 111 -15.25 4.72 3.84
CA THR A 111 -15.83 4.09 2.65
C THR A 111 -14.82 4.02 1.51
N GLY A 112 -14.64 2.83 0.93
CA GLY A 112 -13.74 2.60 -0.20
C GLY A 112 -12.28 2.37 0.18
N SER A 113 -11.90 2.48 1.45
CA SER A 113 -10.54 2.20 1.94
C SER A 113 -10.46 0.83 2.63
N PHE A 114 -9.40 0.08 2.34
CA PHE A 114 -9.10 -1.20 2.97
C PHE A 114 -7.60 -1.39 3.19
N PHE A 115 -7.23 -1.72 4.43
CA PHE A 115 -5.91 -2.22 4.79
C PHE A 115 -6.09 -3.60 5.43
N GLN A 116 -5.29 -4.57 4.99
CA GLN A 116 -5.18 -5.86 5.62
C GLN A 116 -3.73 -6.31 5.64
N ASP A 117 -3.35 -6.87 6.78
CA ASP A 117 -2.18 -7.71 6.99
C ASP A 117 -2.66 -8.97 7.74
N ARG A 118 -2.01 -10.11 7.53
CA ARG A 118 -2.39 -11.40 8.12
C ARG A 118 -1.26 -12.13 8.82
#